data_AF-A0A1Y1MUC6-F1
#
_entry.id   AF-A0A1Y1MUC6-F1
#
_cell.length_a   1.000
_cell.length_b   1.000
_cell.length_c   1.000
_cell.angle_alpha   90.00
_cell.angle_beta   90.00
_cell.angle_gamma   90.00
#
_symmetry.space_group_name_H-M   'P 1'
#
loop_
_entity.id
_entity.type
_entity.pdbx_description
1 polymer ?
#
loop_
_entity_poly.entity_id
_entity_poly.type
_entity_poly.pdbx_seq_one_letter_code
_entity_poly.pdbx_strand_id
1 'polypeptide(L)'
;RSPCWPELGNTFSPQDMPRTAPVVNVPYRHGGWMPKNRIIQIDWLKRLVKEVDKSREPLTLPNEVDDLRKLIESRPDLRMLASAMLSEIPNKEPYHSDPVGNKQIRDIDHLLQLFGVVMTTKAPEWSQKGYDVGLIGFPFNAVLDWPMATPSGYAFFLKDE
;
A
#
# COMPACT_ATOMS: atom_id res chain seq x y z
N ARG A 1 2.06 -43.12 35.47
CA ARG A 1 2.06 -43.61 34.06
C ARG A 1 2.50 -42.45 33.19
N SER A 2 3.79 -42.38 32.90
CA SER A 2 4.38 -41.42 31.97
C SER A 2 4.57 -42.12 30.63
N PRO A 3 4.37 -41.48 29.46
CA PRO A 3 4.67 -42.12 28.19
C PRO A 3 6.19 -42.06 27.93
N CYS A 4 6.80 -43.22 27.74
CA CYS A 4 8.14 -43.37 27.18
C CYS A 4 8.12 -42.95 25.69
N TRP A 5 9.06 -42.09 25.29
CA TRP A 5 9.47 -41.95 23.90
C TRP A 5 10.80 -42.70 23.71
N PRO A 6 11.01 -43.42 22.58
CA PRO A 6 12.24 -44.16 22.37
C PRO A 6 13.39 -43.21 22.01
N GLU A 7 14.56 -43.49 22.55
CA GLU A 7 15.80 -42.79 22.25
C GLU A 7 16.21 -43.04 20.79
N LEU A 8 16.22 -41.98 19.99
CA LEU A 8 16.97 -41.92 18.75
C LEU A 8 18.10 -40.92 18.96
N GLY A 9 19.32 -41.45 19.05
CA GLY A 9 20.53 -40.66 19.09
C GLY A 9 20.62 -39.80 17.84
N ASN A 10 20.57 -38.49 18.04
CA ASN A 10 21.11 -37.50 17.11
C ASN A 10 21.63 -36.34 17.96
N THR A 11 22.95 -36.17 17.96
CA THR A 11 23.63 -35.03 18.54
C THR A 11 23.24 -33.79 17.75
N PHE A 12 22.25 -33.03 18.21
CA PHE A 12 21.91 -31.73 17.63
C PHE A 12 23.04 -30.75 17.99
N SER A 13 23.85 -30.34 17.01
CA SER A 13 24.87 -29.31 17.24
C SER A 13 24.17 -27.94 17.33
N PRO A 14 24.64 -27.00 18.17
CA PRO A 14 24.05 -25.64 18.27
C PRO A 14 24.03 -24.84 16.95
N GLN A 15 24.61 -25.37 15.89
CA GLN A 15 24.69 -24.79 14.55
C GLN A 15 23.53 -25.21 13.62
N ASP A 16 22.67 -26.14 14.06
CA ASP A 16 21.52 -26.66 13.29
C ASP A 16 20.21 -25.89 13.54
N MET A 17 20.24 -24.77 14.26
CA MET A 17 19.10 -23.85 14.36
C MET A 17 18.83 -23.24 12.97
N PRO A 18 17.60 -23.30 12.42
CA PRO A 18 17.29 -22.56 11.23
C PRO A 18 17.56 -21.08 11.53
N ARG A 19 18.49 -20.48 10.77
CA ARG A 19 18.77 -19.03 10.82
C ARG A 19 17.41 -18.32 10.82
N THR A 20 17.08 -17.67 11.93
CA THR A 20 15.90 -16.82 12.04
C THR A 20 15.92 -15.90 10.83
N ALA A 21 14.83 -15.93 10.04
CA ALA A 21 14.70 -15.05 8.89
C ALA A 21 15.02 -13.62 9.35
N PRO A 22 15.80 -12.84 8.58
CA PRO A 22 16.19 -11.51 9.00
C PRO A 22 14.93 -10.72 9.33
N VAL A 23 14.88 -10.17 10.55
CA VAL A 23 13.82 -9.27 10.96
C VAL A 23 13.90 -8.08 10.01
N VAL A 24 13.02 -8.05 9.01
CA VAL A 24 12.93 -6.94 8.07
C VAL A 24 12.50 -5.74 8.90
N ASN A 25 13.45 -4.84 9.18
CA ASN A 25 13.20 -3.65 9.96
C ASN A 25 12.42 -2.67 9.09
N VAL A 26 11.10 -2.82 9.06
CA VAL A 26 10.22 -1.90 8.34
C VAL A 26 10.32 -0.55 9.06
N PRO A 27 10.73 0.54 8.39
CA PRO A 27 10.85 1.84 9.04
C PRO A 27 9.55 2.22 9.74
N TYR A 28 9.68 2.64 11.00
CA TYR A 28 8.55 2.97 11.86
C TYR A 28 7.67 4.05 11.22
N ARG A 29 6.41 3.73 10.96
CA ARG A 29 5.43 4.67 10.40
C ARG A 29 4.90 5.57 11.52
N HIS A 30 5.22 6.86 11.45
CA HIS A 30 4.86 7.84 12.47
C HIS A 30 3.34 8.12 12.50
N GLY A 31 2.81 8.43 13.69
CA GLY A 31 1.45 8.93 13.89
C GLY A 31 0.33 7.91 13.97
N GLY A 32 0.60 6.60 13.81
CA GLY A 32 -0.42 5.55 13.99
C GLY A 32 -1.57 5.57 12.97
N TRP A 33 -1.44 6.37 11.90
CA TRP A 33 -2.44 6.54 10.85
C TRP A 33 -2.57 5.32 9.90
N MET A 34 -1.63 4.39 9.99
CA MET A 34 -1.57 3.16 9.20
C MET A 34 -1.35 1.95 10.12
N PRO A 35 -1.90 0.78 9.78
CA PRO A 35 -1.67 -0.44 10.53
C PRO A 35 -0.19 -0.82 10.50
N LYS A 36 0.30 -1.38 11.62
CA LYS A 36 1.65 -1.98 11.69
C LYS A 36 1.78 -3.15 10.71
N ASN A 37 0.73 -3.95 10.60
CA ASN A 37 0.66 -5.04 9.64
C ASN A 37 0.26 -4.53 8.25
N ARG A 38 1.20 -4.64 7.31
CA ARG A 38 1.06 -4.24 5.91
C ARG A 38 -0.01 -5.03 5.15
N ILE A 39 -0.25 -6.27 5.54
CA ILE A 39 -1.27 -7.12 4.91
C ILE A 39 -2.65 -6.48 5.06
N ILE A 40 -2.93 -5.87 6.22
CA ILE A 40 -4.20 -5.18 6.48
C ILE A 40 -4.39 -3.99 5.54
N GLN A 41 -3.33 -3.21 5.32
CA GLN A 41 -3.35 -2.08 4.38
C GLN A 41 -3.59 -2.56 2.94
N ILE A 42 -2.84 -3.57 2.50
CA ILE A 42 -2.95 -4.11 1.13
C ILE A 42 -4.34 -4.70 0.90
N ASP A 43 -4.86 -5.46 1.86
CA ASP A 43 -6.19 -6.06 1.79
C ASP A 43 -7.31 -5.00 1.78
N TRP A 44 -7.14 -3.91 2.55
CA TRP A 44 -8.06 -2.76 2.49
C TRP A 44 -8.00 -2.07 1.11
N LEU A 45 -6.81 -1.79 0.59
CA LEU A 45 -6.65 -1.15 -0.72
C LEU A 45 -7.23 -2.04 -1.84
N LYS A 46 -7.01 -3.35 -1.78
CA LYS A 46 -7.61 -4.34 -2.69
C LYS A 46 -9.14 -4.29 -2.68
N ARG A 47 -9.75 -4.17 -1.50
CA ARG A 47 -11.21 -4.02 -1.38
C ARG A 47 -11.69 -2.71 -1.99
N LEU A 48 -11.00 -1.61 -1.70
CA LEU A 48 -11.34 -0.30 -2.25
C LEU A 48 -11.29 -0.33 -3.79
N VAL A 49 -10.19 -0.81 -4.37
CA VAL A 49 -10.05 -0.93 -5.83
C VAL A 49 -11.15 -1.80 -6.41
N LYS A 50 -11.46 -2.95 -5.80
CA LYS A 50 -12.55 -3.83 -6.25
C LYS A 50 -13.92 -3.16 -6.20
N GLU A 51 -14.16 -2.30 -5.21
CA GLU A 51 -15.40 -1.53 -5.08
C GLU A 51 -15.52 -0.48 -6.19
N VAL A 52 -14.44 0.26 -6.45
CA VAL A 52 -14.36 1.25 -7.53
C VAL A 52 -14.52 0.56 -8.90
N ASP A 53 -13.75 -0.50 -9.16
CA ASP A 53 -13.83 -1.29 -10.41
C ASP A 53 -15.23 -1.89 -10.65
N LYS A 54 -16.00 -2.17 -9.59
CA LYS A 54 -17.37 -2.70 -9.69
C LYS A 54 -18.39 -1.61 -9.99
N SER A 55 -18.12 -0.37 -9.60
CA SER A 55 -18.94 0.79 -9.97
C SER A 55 -18.78 1.07 -11.46
N ARG A 56 -19.78 0.66 -12.25
CA ARG A 56 -19.80 0.93 -13.70
C ARG A 56 -20.26 2.34 -14.05
N GLU A 57 -20.73 3.09 -13.06
CA GLU A 57 -21.16 4.47 -13.26
C GLU A 57 -19.94 5.39 -13.33
N PRO A 58 -19.89 6.33 -14.29
CA PRO A 58 -18.85 7.34 -14.33
C PRO A 58 -18.92 8.13 -13.03
N LEU A 59 -17.90 7.97 -12.17
CA LEU A 59 -17.81 8.73 -10.94
C LEU A 59 -17.71 10.21 -11.30
N THR A 60 -18.69 10.99 -10.86
CA THR A 60 -18.56 12.44 -10.86
C THR A 60 -17.46 12.79 -9.87
N LEU A 61 -16.30 13.22 -10.38
CA LEU A 61 -15.19 13.61 -9.53
C LEU A 61 -15.59 14.84 -8.70
N PRO A 62 -15.28 14.87 -7.39
CA PRO A 62 -15.37 16.09 -6.61
C PRO A 62 -14.55 17.21 -7.25
N ASN A 63 -14.95 18.47 -7.06
CA ASN A 63 -14.32 19.62 -7.70
C ASN A 63 -12.80 19.64 -7.48
N GLU A 64 -12.34 19.32 -6.27
CA GLU A 64 -10.92 19.31 -5.91
C GLU A 64 -10.13 18.23 -6.68
N VAL A 65 -10.75 17.08 -6.93
CA VAL A 65 -10.14 15.97 -7.68
C VAL A 65 -10.11 16.31 -9.17
N ASP A 66 -11.16 16.96 -9.68
CA ASP A 66 -11.22 17.41 -11.07
C ASP A 66 -10.23 18.56 -11.33
N ASP A 67 -10.04 19.47 -10.38
CA ASP A 67 -9.02 20.53 -10.47
C ASP A 67 -7.60 19.93 -10.48
N LEU A 68 -7.32 18.93 -9.64
CA LEU A 68 -6.07 18.19 -9.68
C LEU A 68 -5.88 17.49 -11.04
N ARG A 69 -6.94 16.88 -11.57
CA ARG A 69 -6.91 16.25 -12.90
C ARG A 69 -6.52 17.25 -13.98
N LYS A 70 -7.20 18.41 -14.02
CA LYS A 70 -6.93 19.48 -14.99
C LYS A 70 -5.49 19.99 -14.86
N LEU A 71 -4.97 20.14 -13.64
CA LEU A 71 -3.59 20.55 -13.40
C LEU A 71 -2.61 19.55 -14.02
N ILE A 72 -2.79 18.25 -13.76
CA ILE A 72 -1.93 17.19 -14.31
C ILE A 72 -2.04 17.14 -15.84
N GLU A 73 -3.24 17.25 -16.39
CA GLU A 73 -3.47 17.20 -17.84
C GLU A 73 -2.90 18.43 -18.57
N SER A 74 -2.90 19.60 -17.92
CA SER A 74 -2.40 20.86 -18.49
C SER A 74 -0.89 20.88 -18.72
N ARG A 75 -0.15 20.05 -17.99
CA ARG A 75 1.31 20.11 -17.88
C ARG A 75 1.95 18.78 -18.29
N PRO A 76 2.73 18.74 -19.39
CA PRO A 76 3.28 17.49 -19.90
C PRO A 76 4.31 16.86 -18.95
N ASP A 77 5.02 17.66 -18.16
CA ASP A 77 5.95 17.21 -17.13
C ASP A 77 5.23 16.49 -15.98
N LEU A 78 4.14 17.08 -15.47
CA LEU A 78 3.31 16.46 -14.43
C LEU A 78 2.66 15.18 -14.93
N ARG A 79 2.10 15.18 -16.15
CA ARG A 79 1.50 13.99 -16.76
C ARG A 79 2.49 12.83 -16.89
N MET A 80 3.72 13.14 -17.32
CA MET A 80 4.79 12.15 -17.42
C MET A 80 5.15 11.58 -16.06
N LEU A 81 5.38 12.44 -15.05
CA LEU A 81 5.73 12.01 -13.70
C LEU A 81 4.59 11.21 -13.03
N ALA A 82 3.35 11.63 -13.20
CA ALA A 82 2.17 10.94 -12.68
C ALA A 82 2.00 9.54 -13.30
N SER A 83 2.31 9.40 -14.58
CA SER A 83 2.27 8.10 -15.27
C SER A 83 3.44 7.21 -14.85
N ALA A 84 4.62 7.79 -14.66
CA ALA A 84 5.83 7.09 -14.23
C ALA A 84 5.71 6.59 -12.79
N MET A 85 5.22 7.41 -11.84
CA MET A 85 5.11 7.02 -10.43
C MET A 85 4.16 5.83 -10.17
N LEU A 86 3.20 5.60 -11.08
CA LEU A 86 2.28 4.45 -11.01
C LEU A 86 2.82 3.23 -11.75
N SER A 87 3.72 3.42 -12.71
CA SER A 87 4.36 2.33 -13.46
C SER A 87 5.65 1.83 -12.80
N GLU A 88 6.33 2.67 -12.04
CA GLU A 88 7.56 2.35 -11.32
C GLU A 88 7.32 1.41 -10.13
N ILE A 89 8.35 0.60 -9.84
CA ILE A 89 8.41 -0.25 -8.66
C ILE A 89 9.31 0.45 -7.62
N PRO A 90 8.79 0.79 -6.43
CA PRO A 90 9.58 1.40 -5.37
C PRO A 90 10.80 0.55 -4.99
N ASN A 91 11.98 1.16 -4.98
CA ASN A 91 13.20 0.51 -4.49
C ASN A 91 13.29 0.59 -2.95
N LYS A 92 12.24 0.12 -2.27
CA LYS A 92 12.12 0.12 -0.81
C LYS A 92 11.59 -1.22 -0.35
N GLU A 93 12.30 -1.87 0.57
CA GLU A 93 11.82 -3.11 1.19
C GLU A 93 10.50 -2.86 1.94
N PRO A 94 9.52 -3.77 1.85
CA PRO A 94 9.42 -5.02 1.07
C PRO A 94 8.72 -4.87 -0.29
N TYR A 95 8.52 -3.66 -0.83
CA TYR A 95 7.87 -3.47 -2.13
C TYR A 95 8.70 -4.04 -3.30
N HIS A 96 10.02 -4.05 -3.14
CA HIS A 96 10.96 -4.69 -4.07
C HIS A 96 10.77 -6.22 -4.15
N SER A 97 10.32 -6.85 -3.06
CA SER A 97 10.26 -8.32 -2.89
C SER A 97 8.94 -8.94 -3.37
N ASP A 98 7.90 -8.15 -3.62
CA ASP A 98 6.63 -8.59 -4.22
C ASP A 98 6.07 -7.52 -5.19
N PRO A 99 6.62 -7.42 -6.41
CA PRO A 99 6.20 -6.44 -7.40
C PRO A 99 4.82 -6.75 -8.02
N VAL A 100 4.36 -8.01 -7.98
CA VAL A 100 3.09 -8.44 -8.60
C VAL A 100 1.90 -8.27 -7.66
N GLY A 101 2.09 -8.46 -6.34
CA GLY A 101 1.02 -8.40 -5.36
C GLY A 101 0.51 -6.99 -5.00
N ASN A 102 1.26 -5.94 -5.37
CA ASN A 102 1.08 -4.59 -4.83
C ASN A 102 0.71 -3.51 -5.86
N LYS A 103 0.82 -3.75 -7.17
CA LYS A 103 0.36 -2.78 -8.19
C LYS A 103 -1.17 -2.82 -8.31
N GLN A 104 -1.87 -2.23 -7.34
CA GLN A 104 -3.32 -2.17 -7.28
C GLN A 104 -3.91 -1.04 -8.15
N ILE A 105 -3.14 0.04 -8.36
CA ILE A 105 -3.55 1.23 -9.11
C ILE A 105 -2.89 1.17 -10.50
N ARG A 106 -3.70 1.36 -11.55
CA ARG A 106 -3.30 1.07 -12.94
C ARG A 106 -2.74 2.30 -13.65
N ASP A 107 -3.43 3.42 -13.50
CA ASP A 107 -3.20 4.68 -14.20
C ASP A 107 -3.70 5.85 -13.33
N ILE A 108 -3.43 7.07 -13.80
CA ILE A 108 -3.73 8.29 -13.06
C ILE A 108 -5.24 8.54 -12.93
N ASP A 109 -6.03 8.19 -13.94
CA ASP A 109 -7.48 8.35 -13.89
C ASP A 109 -8.10 7.42 -12.86
N HIS A 110 -7.59 6.19 -12.75
CA HIS A 110 -7.97 5.24 -11.73
C HIS A 110 -7.56 5.73 -10.32
N LEU A 111 -6.40 6.37 -10.17
CA LEU A 111 -6.02 7.02 -8.90
C LEU A 111 -7.01 8.13 -8.50
N LEU A 112 -7.40 8.97 -9.46
CA LEU A 112 -8.34 10.07 -9.24
C LEU A 112 -9.75 9.55 -8.89
N GLN A 113 -10.19 8.46 -9.51
CA GLN A 113 -11.44 7.79 -9.13
C GLN A 113 -11.40 7.26 -7.71
N LEU A 114 -10.27 6.66 -7.28
CA LEU A 114 -10.08 6.23 -5.90
C LEU A 114 -10.16 7.41 -4.94
N PHE A 115 -9.57 8.57 -5.28
CA PHE A 115 -9.70 9.79 -4.48
C PHE A 115 -11.14 10.28 -4.41
N GLY A 116 -11.86 10.29 -5.53
CA GLY A 116 -13.28 10.67 -5.54
C GLY A 116 -14.12 9.80 -4.60
N VAL A 117 -13.93 8.47 -4.63
CA VAL A 117 -14.63 7.55 -3.73
C VAL A 117 -14.19 7.74 -2.28
N VAL A 118 -12.90 7.95 -2.04
CA VAL A 118 -12.39 8.20 -0.69
C VAL A 118 -12.98 9.49 -0.10
N MET A 119 -13.01 10.58 -0.86
CA MET A 119 -13.58 11.86 -0.41
C MET A 119 -15.08 11.81 -0.13
N THR A 120 -15.82 11.11 -0.99
CA THR A 120 -17.29 11.13 -0.95
C THR A 120 -17.89 10.07 -0.03
N THR A 121 -17.24 8.91 0.06
CA THR A 121 -17.88 7.69 0.55
C THR A 121 -17.10 7.02 1.68
N LYS A 122 -15.79 7.28 1.82
CA LYS A 122 -14.96 6.59 2.81
C LYS A 122 -14.65 7.46 4.02
N ALA A 123 -15.29 7.13 5.14
CA ALA A 123 -14.85 7.58 6.47
C ALA A 123 -13.61 6.76 6.93
N PRO A 124 -12.86 7.21 7.96
CA PRO A 124 -11.81 6.39 8.58
C PRO A 124 -12.39 5.06 9.06
N GLU A 125 -11.91 3.95 8.50
CA GLU A 125 -12.43 2.61 8.80
C GLU A 125 -11.55 1.90 9.84
N TRP A 126 -12.18 1.37 10.88
CA TRP A 126 -11.53 0.50 11.87
C TRP A 126 -11.53 -0.95 11.39
N SER A 127 -10.36 -1.57 11.29
CA SER A 127 -10.25 -2.99 10.93
C SER A 127 -9.89 -3.86 12.14
N GLN A 128 -10.71 -4.88 12.43
CA GLN A 128 -10.51 -5.85 13.52
C GLN A 128 -9.79 -7.14 13.08
N LYS A 129 -9.36 -7.24 11.82
CA LYS A 129 -8.82 -8.50 11.28
C LYS A 129 -7.38 -8.76 11.78
N GLY A 130 -7.32 -9.58 12.83
CA GLY A 130 -6.19 -10.46 13.15
C GLY A 130 -5.19 -9.90 14.15
N TYR A 131 -5.46 -10.07 15.46
CA TYR A 131 -4.57 -9.89 16.64
C TYR A 131 -3.72 -8.60 16.78
N ASP A 132 -3.64 -7.77 15.74
CA ASP A 132 -3.10 -6.43 15.68
C ASP A 132 -4.22 -5.52 15.16
N VAL A 133 -4.80 -4.75 16.08
CA VAL A 133 -5.77 -3.70 15.77
C VAL A 133 -5.13 -2.67 14.82
N GLY A 134 -5.72 -2.51 13.64
CA GLY A 134 -5.21 -1.64 12.59
C GLY A 134 -6.26 -0.62 12.17
N LEU A 135 -6.12 0.63 12.63
CA LEU A 135 -6.90 1.75 12.11
C LEU A 135 -6.24 2.24 10.81
N ILE A 136 -7.02 2.34 9.73
CA ILE A 136 -6.62 3.15 8.57
C ILE A 136 -7.24 4.52 8.81
N GLY A 137 -6.51 5.32 9.58
CA GLY A 137 -7.00 6.61 10.05
C GLY A 137 -7.05 7.65 8.93
N PHE A 138 -6.27 7.43 7.86
CA PHE A 138 -6.26 8.28 6.68
C PHE A 138 -6.19 7.43 5.39
N PRO A 139 -7.34 7.14 4.76
CA PRO A 139 -7.44 6.36 3.52
C PRO A 139 -6.49 6.82 2.40
N PHE A 140 -6.28 8.12 2.24
CA PHE A 140 -5.35 8.66 1.24
C PHE A 140 -3.91 8.20 1.44
N ASN A 141 -3.42 8.08 2.69
CA ASN A 141 -2.08 7.57 2.94
C ASN A 141 -1.93 6.14 2.44
N ALA A 142 -2.98 5.32 2.58
CA ALA A 142 -2.94 3.94 2.11
C ALA A 142 -2.89 3.86 0.57
N VAL A 143 -3.56 4.77 -0.13
CA VAL A 143 -3.56 4.87 -1.61
C VAL A 143 -2.23 5.44 -2.12
N LEU A 144 -1.68 6.46 -1.45
CA LEU A 144 -0.47 7.18 -1.88
C LEU A 144 0.85 6.52 -1.45
N ASP A 145 0.83 5.58 -0.51
CA ASP A 145 2.02 4.90 0.04
C ASP A 145 2.90 4.25 -1.05
N TRP A 146 2.30 3.75 -2.13
CA TRP A 146 3.04 3.21 -3.28
C TRP A 146 3.57 4.31 -4.21
N PRO A 147 2.73 5.15 -4.85
CA PRO A 147 3.23 6.12 -5.83
C PRO A 147 4.24 7.09 -5.23
N MET A 148 4.08 7.52 -3.96
CA MET A 148 5.06 8.38 -3.28
C MET A 148 6.41 7.71 -3.01
N ALA A 149 6.46 6.38 -2.95
CA ALA A 149 7.69 5.64 -2.68
C ALA A 149 8.58 5.45 -3.93
N THR A 150 8.14 5.95 -5.09
CA THR A 150 8.90 5.90 -6.35
C THR A 150 9.72 7.19 -6.57
N PRO A 151 10.86 7.13 -7.27
CA PRO A 151 11.61 8.32 -7.65
C PRO A 151 10.77 9.34 -8.43
N SER A 152 9.95 8.88 -9.37
CA SER A 152 9.06 9.77 -10.13
C SER A 152 7.95 10.38 -9.27
N GLY A 153 7.43 9.63 -8.29
CA GLY A 153 6.46 10.16 -7.33
C GLY A 153 7.09 11.22 -6.45
N TYR A 154 8.28 10.98 -5.92
CA TYR A 154 9.02 11.98 -5.15
C TYR A 154 9.23 13.27 -5.94
N ALA A 155 9.61 13.16 -7.22
CA ALA A 155 9.73 14.31 -8.11
C ALA A 155 8.36 14.99 -8.36
N PHE A 156 7.29 14.22 -8.57
CA PHE A 156 5.94 14.74 -8.77
C PHE A 156 5.46 15.60 -7.60
N PHE A 157 5.60 15.12 -6.36
CA PHE A 157 5.11 15.83 -5.17
C PHE A 157 5.98 17.01 -4.73
N LEU A 158 7.21 17.13 -5.25
CA LEU A 158 8.09 18.27 -5.01
C LEU A 158 8.05 19.31 -6.13
N LYS A 159 7.30 19.07 -7.21
CA LYS A 159 7.16 20.06 -8.27
C LYS A 159 6.31 21.23 -7.78
N ASP A 160 6.84 22.43 -7.96
CA ASP A 160 6.06 23.65 -7.79
C ASP A 160 4.94 23.71 -8.84
N GLU A 161 3.78 24.21 -8.41
CA GLU A 161 2.58 24.43 -9.22
C GLU A 161 2.77 25.49 -10.31
#